data_AF-A0A6A3MBS0-F1
#
_entry.id   AF-A0A6A3MBS0-F1
#
_cell.length_a   1.000
_cell.length_b   1.000
_cell.length_c   1.000
_cell.angle_alpha   90.00
_cell.angle_beta   90.00
_cell.angle_gamma   90.00
#
_symmetry.space_group_name_H-M   'P 1'
#
loop_
_entity.id
_entity.type
_entity.pdbx_description
1 polymer ?
#
loop_
_entity_poly.entity_id
_entity_poly.type
_entity_poly.pdbx_seq_one_letter_code
_entity_poly.pdbx_strand_id
1 'polypeptide(L)'
;MRNSGVRRINNAVRRLDWALVENVLNPPDSSDGAPFELCVATRDDWNRYVQSEQQAPGSRWMAWWGDRVFIVELPVSPLHEDLVDGIREAITEATGTGRTHLARHGATHIGNRVNLPDDINARIAFLEPDESFGPVEDHPGAVLPPGFSWPNFHTLKVEIGCLKAGVQLYNNKGKLDNRSRLDSKSNRDKLDNKGSTDNRYKLDEDVVP
;
A
#
# COMPACT_ATOMS: atom_id res chain seq x y z
N MET A 1 -20.66 18.20 -19.79
CA MET A 1 -19.59 19.07 -19.26
C MET A 1 -18.33 18.23 -19.12
N ARG A 2 -17.35 18.37 -20.02
CA ARG A 2 -16.23 17.43 -20.20
C ARG A 2 -14.99 17.88 -19.39
N ASN A 3 -14.49 17.01 -18.51
CA ASN A 3 -13.12 16.96 -17.97
C ASN A 3 -12.48 18.22 -17.33
N SER A 4 -13.26 19.17 -16.79
CA SER A 4 -12.70 20.35 -16.11
C SER A 4 -11.81 19.99 -14.92
N GLY A 5 -12.21 19.02 -14.09
CA GLY A 5 -11.46 18.55 -12.92
C GLY A 5 -10.13 17.90 -13.29
N VAL A 6 -10.16 16.93 -14.22
CA VAL A 6 -8.95 16.24 -14.71
C VAL A 6 -7.94 17.22 -15.29
N ARG A 7 -8.40 18.16 -16.14
CA ARG A 7 -7.53 19.18 -16.72
C ARG A 7 -6.95 20.12 -15.65
N ARG A 8 -7.72 20.48 -14.62
CA ARG A 8 -7.24 21.35 -13.53
C ARG A 8 -6.10 20.68 -12.77
N ILE A 9 -6.29 19.44 -12.31
CA ILE A 9 -5.28 18.72 -11.53
C ILE A 9 -4.03 18.49 -12.39
N ASN A 10 -4.18 18.00 -13.62
CA ASN A 10 -3.06 17.84 -14.55
C ASN A 10 -2.29 19.14 -14.82
N ASN A 11 -2.98 20.27 -14.97
CA ASN A 11 -2.34 21.56 -15.17
C ASN A 11 -1.59 22.03 -13.93
N ALA A 12 -2.07 21.71 -12.72
CA ALA A 12 -1.35 21.99 -11.48
C ALA A 12 -0.04 21.20 -11.44
N VAL A 13 -0.09 19.89 -11.75
CA VAL A 13 1.12 19.03 -11.81
C VAL A 13 2.14 19.58 -12.80
N ARG A 14 1.73 19.94 -14.01
CA ARG A 14 2.65 20.46 -15.04
C ARG A 14 3.35 21.77 -14.66
N ARG A 15 2.87 22.47 -13.64
CA ARG A 15 3.43 23.75 -13.16
C ARG A 15 4.30 23.58 -11.91
N LEU A 16 4.43 22.35 -11.40
CA LEU A 16 5.23 22.09 -10.21
C LEU A 16 6.71 22.35 -10.46
N ASP A 17 7.34 22.92 -9.46
CA ASP A 17 8.77 22.78 -9.25
C ASP A 17 9.02 21.47 -8.51
N TRP A 18 9.46 20.44 -9.22
CA TRP A 18 9.68 19.11 -8.64
C TRP A 18 10.80 19.09 -7.60
N ALA A 19 11.78 19.99 -7.69
CA ALA A 19 12.82 20.10 -6.67
C ALA A 19 12.25 20.63 -5.35
N LEU A 20 11.28 21.55 -5.42
CA LEU A 20 10.56 21.99 -4.23
C LEU A 20 9.70 20.86 -3.65
N VAL A 21 8.98 20.10 -4.49
CA VAL A 21 8.17 18.96 -4.05
C VAL A 21 9.05 17.93 -3.33
N GLU A 22 10.20 17.59 -3.91
CA GLU A 22 11.18 16.69 -3.30
C GLU A 22 11.68 17.20 -1.95
N ASN A 23 12.06 18.47 -1.85
CA ASN A 23 12.51 19.06 -0.58
C ASN A 23 11.41 19.11 0.49
N VAL A 24 10.13 19.22 0.11
CA VAL A 24 9.02 19.22 1.07
C VAL A 24 8.71 17.81 1.57
N LEU A 25 8.76 16.81 0.68
CA LEU A 25 8.52 15.41 1.02
C LEU A 25 9.72 14.76 1.74
N ASN A 26 10.93 15.16 1.37
CA ASN A 26 12.20 14.70 1.90
C ASN A 26 13.12 15.88 2.24
N PRO A 27 12.84 16.59 3.35
CA PRO A 27 13.66 17.71 3.78
C PRO A 27 15.14 17.34 3.94
N PRO A 28 16.07 18.18 3.46
CA PRO A 28 17.51 17.92 3.56
C PRO A 28 18.02 17.95 5.01
N ASP A 29 17.26 18.51 5.94
CA ASP A 29 17.54 18.55 7.37
C ASP A 29 17.14 17.25 8.11
N SER A 30 16.74 16.21 7.37
CA SER A 30 16.29 14.92 7.91
C SER A 30 15.02 14.98 8.77
N SER A 31 14.27 16.09 8.71
CA SER A 31 12.96 16.16 9.35
C SER A 31 11.93 15.28 8.65
N ASP A 32 10.85 14.95 9.37
CA ASP A 32 9.69 14.25 8.83
C ASP A 32 8.99 15.18 7.84
N GLY A 33 9.28 15.02 6.55
CA GLY A 33 8.65 15.77 5.47
C GLY A 33 7.12 15.77 5.53
N ALA A 34 6.50 16.63 4.74
CA ALA A 34 5.05 16.82 4.75
C ALA A 34 4.45 16.59 3.37
N PRO A 35 3.17 16.18 3.26
CA PRO A 35 2.46 16.18 1.99
C PRO A 35 2.51 17.55 1.32
N PHE A 36 2.82 17.57 0.02
CA PHE A 36 2.87 18.79 -0.76
C PHE A 36 1.46 19.14 -1.27
N GLU A 37 0.90 20.29 -0.88
CA GLU A 37 -0.39 20.74 -1.39
C GLU A 37 -0.29 21.09 -2.89
N LEU A 38 -0.97 20.33 -3.73
CA LEU A 38 -0.97 20.53 -5.18
C LEU A 38 -1.97 21.63 -5.59
N CYS A 39 -3.24 21.44 -5.26
CA CYS A 39 -4.30 22.38 -5.61
C CYS A 39 -5.61 22.12 -4.84
N VAL A 40 -6.50 23.12 -4.88
CA VAL A 40 -7.91 22.96 -4.47
C VAL A 40 -8.68 22.20 -5.55
N ALA A 41 -9.36 21.13 -5.14
CA ALA A 41 -10.26 20.37 -6.01
C ALA A 41 -11.42 19.79 -5.19
N THR A 42 -12.63 19.85 -5.75
CA THR A 42 -13.78 19.18 -5.14
C THR A 42 -13.59 17.67 -5.16
N ARG A 43 -14.31 16.95 -4.30
CA ARG A 43 -14.35 15.48 -4.32
C ARG A 43 -14.71 14.92 -5.71
N ASP A 44 -15.65 15.56 -6.40
CA ASP A 44 -16.05 15.17 -7.75
C ASP A 44 -14.93 15.36 -8.78
N ASP A 45 -14.13 16.42 -8.66
CA ASP A 45 -12.98 16.64 -9.51
C ASP A 45 -11.91 15.56 -9.27
N TRP A 46 -11.64 15.22 -8.01
CA TRP A 46 -10.75 14.13 -7.62
C TRP A 46 -11.22 12.78 -8.16
N ASN A 47 -12.49 12.42 -7.93
CA ASN A 47 -13.04 11.15 -8.41
C ASN A 47 -12.93 10.99 -9.93
N ARG A 48 -13.16 12.09 -10.69
CA ARG A 48 -12.98 12.07 -12.15
C ARG A 48 -11.51 11.93 -12.55
N TYR A 49 -10.59 12.50 -11.77
CA TYR A 49 -9.15 12.38 -12.00
C TYR A 49 -8.70 10.93 -11.83
N VAL A 50 -9.05 10.30 -10.71
CA VAL A 50 -8.69 8.90 -10.41
C VAL A 50 -9.22 7.95 -11.49
N GLN A 51 -10.44 8.17 -11.99
CA GLN A 51 -11.00 7.33 -13.06
C GLN A 51 -10.43 7.62 -14.46
N SER A 52 -9.59 8.64 -14.61
CA SER A 52 -9.11 9.04 -15.92
C SER A 52 -7.87 8.24 -16.32
N GLU A 53 -7.82 7.78 -17.57
CA GLU A 53 -6.58 7.29 -18.19
C GLU A 53 -5.58 8.41 -18.48
N GLN A 54 -5.98 9.69 -18.33
CA GLN A 54 -5.19 10.87 -18.67
C GLN A 54 -4.51 11.50 -17.45
N GLN A 55 -4.31 10.74 -16.38
CA GLN A 55 -3.59 11.22 -15.19
C GLN A 55 -2.15 11.58 -15.55
N ALA A 56 -1.66 12.73 -15.05
CA ALA A 56 -0.27 13.13 -15.29
C ALA A 56 0.67 12.29 -14.41
N PRO A 57 0.55 12.33 -13.07
CA PRO A 57 0.97 11.24 -12.18
C PRO A 57 -0.24 10.38 -11.80
N GLY A 58 -0.04 9.08 -11.62
CA GLY A 58 -1.08 8.18 -11.11
C GLY A 58 -1.58 8.61 -9.72
N SER A 59 -2.85 8.34 -9.42
CA SER A 59 -3.51 8.80 -8.21
C SER A 59 -2.97 8.14 -6.95
N ARG A 60 -2.33 6.97 -7.09
CA ARG A 60 -1.57 6.30 -6.01
C ARG A 60 -0.48 7.14 -5.33
N TRP A 61 0.08 8.14 -6.02
CA TRP A 61 1.11 9.04 -5.44
C TRP A 61 0.52 10.27 -4.76
N MET A 62 -0.81 10.35 -4.72
CA MET A 62 -1.56 11.53 -4.37
C MET A 62 -2.71 11.18 -3.44
N ALA A 63 -3.21 12.18 -2.73
CA ALA A 63 -4.33 11.99 -1.83
C ALA A 63 -5.22 13.23 -1.82
N TRP A 64 -6.48 13.01 -1.48
CA TRP A 64 -7.47 14.06 -1.37
C TRP A 64 -8.04 14.13 0.05
N TRP A 65 -7.97 15.31 0.65
CA TRP A 65 -8.67 15.61 1.91
C TRP A 65 -8.94 17.10 2.01
N GLY A 66 -10.05 17.47 2.65
CA GLY A 66 -10.39 18.88 2.91
C GLY A 66 -10.47 19.75 1.64
N ASP A 67 -11.08 19.24 0.57
CA ASP A 67 -11.20 19.89 -0.75
C ASP A 67 -9.86 20.26 -1.41
N ARG A 68 -8.80 19.55 -1.04
CA ARG A 68 -7.45 19.75 -1.56
C ARG A 68 -6.85 18.43 -1.99
N VAL A 69 -6.01 18.52 -3.01
CA VAL A 69 -5.21 17.42 -3.53
C VAL A 69 -3.78 17.64 -3.10
N PHE A 70 -3.15 16.57 -2.61
CA PHE A 70 -1.77 16.57 -2.13
C PHE A 70 -0.97 15.53 -2.91
N ILE A 71 0.30 15.83 -3.15
CA ILE A 71 1.30 14.82 -3.49
C ILE A 71 1.85 14.31 -2.16
N VAL A 72 1.71 13.01 -1.93
CA VAL A 72 2.15 12.36 -0.68
C VAL A 72 3.46 11.60 -0.86
N GLU A 73 3.82 11.31 -2.11
CA GLU A 73 5.05 10.61 -2.46
C GLU A 73 5.56 11.05 -3.85
N LEU A 74 6.87 10.91 -4.07
CA LEU A 74 7.48 11.20 -5.36
C LEU A 74 7.17 10.08 -6.37
N PRO A 75 6.55 10.40 -7.53
CA PRO A 75 6.18 9.43 -8.56
C PRO A 75 7.37 8.83 -9.34
N VAL A 76 8.59 9.00 -8.82
CA VAL A 76 9.87 8.59 -9.45
C VAL A 76 10.75 7.75 -8.51
N SER A 77 10.35 7.57 -7.25
CA SER A 77 11.12 6.80 -6.28
C SER A 77 10.93 5.29 -6.53
N PRO A 78 12.02 4.51 -6.74
CA PRO A 78 11.90 3.06 -6.90
C PRO A 78 11.48 2.36 -5.60
N LEU A 79 11.70 2.99 -4.44
CA LEU A 79 11.47 2.38 -3.14
C LEU A 79 10.04 1.85 -2.97
N HIS A 80 9.04 2.61 -3.41
CA HIS A 80 7.65 2.19 -3.25
C HIS A 80 7.34 0.98 -4.11
N GLU A 81 7.77 0.97 -5.37
CA GLU A 81 7.58 -0.18 -6.25
C GLU A 81 8.37 -1.40 -5.74
N ASP A 82 9.57 -1.20 -5.20
CA ASP A 82 10.35 -2.27 -4.55
C ASP A 82 9.59 -2.87 -3.35
N LEU A 83 8.93 -2.03 -2.55
CA LEU A 83 8.09 -2.47 -1.43
C LEU A 83 6.82 -3.19 -1.91
N VAL A 84 6.18 -2.69 -2.98
CA VAL A 84 5.05 -3.36 -3.65
C VAL A 84 5.45 -4.74 -4.13
N ASP A 85 6.60 -4.85 -4.79
CA ASP A 85 7.15 -6.11 -5.28
C ASP A 85 7.45 -7.07 -4.13
N GLY A 86 8.11 -6.61 -3.06
CA GLY A 86 8.39 -7.44 -1.89
C GLY A 86 7.13 -7.93 -1.17
N ILE A 87 6.10 -7.09 -1.01
CA ILE A 87 4.83 -7.50 -0.40
C ILE A 87 4.07 -8.47 -1.32
N ARG A 88 4.12 -8.25 -2.64
CA ARG A 88 3.53 -9.19 -3.61
C ARG A 88 4.17 -10.57 -3.50
N GLU A 89 5.50 -10.63 -3.41
CA GLU A 89 6.23 -11.89 -3.22
C GLU A 89 5.85 -12.56 -1.91
N ALA A 90 5.83 -11.81 -0.80
CA ALA A 90 5.46 -12.34 0.51
C ALA A 90 4.02 -12.92 0.54
N ILE A 91 3.05 -12.25 -0.08
CA ILE A 91 1.67 -12.77 -0.20
C ILE A 91 1.65 -14.05 -1.03
N THR A 92 2.40 -14.06 -2.14
CA THR A 92 2.50 -15.22 -3.03
C THR A 92 3.08 -16.44 -2.31
N GLU A 93 4.17 -16.24 -1.55
CA GLU A 93 4.82 -17.27 -0.76
C GLU A 93 3.95 -17.76 0.41
N ALA A 94 3.40 -16.84 1.21
CA ALA A 94 2.62 -17.17 2.40
C ALA A 94 1.34 -17.96 2.07
N THR A 95 0.75 -17.70 0.91
CA THR A 95 -0.44 -18.43 0.46
C THR A 95 -0.07 -19.73 -0.24
N GLY A 96 1.16 -19.87 -0.77
CA GLY A 96 1.54 -20.98 -1.65
C GLY A 96 0.73 -21.03 -2.96
N THR A 97 0.01 -19.95 -3.28
CA THR A 97 -1.01 -19.94 -4.35
C THR A 97 -0.58 -19.22 -5.62
N GLY A 98 0.72 -18.94 -5.79
CA GLY A 98 1.24 -18.18 -6.91
C GLY A 98 0.71 -18.64 -8.26
N ARG A 99 -0.13 -17.79 -8.88
CA ARG A 99 -0.83 -18.03 -10.15
C ARG A 99 -1.71 -19.29 -10.20
N THR A 100 -1.94 -19.99 -9.09
CA THR A 100 -2.76 -21.20 -9.03
C THR A 100 -4.16 -20.92 -8.50
N HIS A 101 -4.29 -20.22 -7.36
CA HIS A 101 -5.59 -19.86 -6.77
C HIS A 101 -5.80 -18.36 -6.66
N LEU A 102 -4.72 -17.58 -6.52
CA LEU A 102 -4.75 -16.14 -6.34
C LEU A 102 -3.89 -15.45 -7.42
N ALA A 103 -4.55 -14.83 -8.39
CA ALA A 103 -3.93 -14.06 -9.46
C ALA A 103 -3.69 -12.60 -9.01
N ARG A 104 -2.58 -12.03 -9.47
CA ARG A 104 -2.30 -10.59 -9.35
C ARG A 104 -3.03 -9.80 -10.44
N HIS A 105 -3.45 -8.59 -10.12
CA HIS A 105 -4.18 -7.68 -11.03
C HIS A 105 -3.66 -6.23 -11.00
N GLY A 106 -2.58 -5.95 -10.26
CA GLY A 106 -1.97 -4.62 -10.18
C GLY A 106 -2.88 -3.56 -9.58
N ALA A 107 -2.58 -2.31 -9.93
CA ALA A 107 -3.30 -1.13 -9.48
C ALA A 107 -4.67 -0.93 -10.17
N THR A 108 -5.53 -1.93 -10.11
CA THR A 108 -6.85 -1.84 -10.76
C THR A 108 -7.87 -1.15 -9.85
N HIS A 109 -8.42 -0.04 -10.34
CA HIS A 109 -9.42 0.79 -9.67
C HIS A 109 -10.65 0.01 -9.16
N ILE A 110 -11.19 0.42 -8.01
CA ILE A 110 -12.54 0.03 -7.61
C ILE A 110 -13.56 0.94 -8.30
N GLY A 111 -14.32 0.43 -9.25
CA GLY A 111 -15.48 1.16 -9.77
C GLY A 111 -16.58 1.34 -8.72
N ASN A 112 -17.39 2.39 -8.87
CA ASN A 112 -18.62 2.56 -8.07
C ASN A 112 -19.54 1.34 -8.24
N ARG A 113 -20.13 0.84 -7.15
CA ARG A 113 -21.00 -0.34 -7.17
C ARG A 113 -22.41 0.03 -6.73
N VAL A 114 -23.36 -0.06 -7.65
CA VAL A 114 -24.79 0.27 -7.43
C VAL A 114 -25.41 -0.50 -6.25
N ASN A 115 -24.88 -1.67 -5.92
CA ASN A 115 -25.38 -2.52 -4.85
C ASN A 115 -24.69 -2.31 -3.49
N LEU A 116 -23.72 -1.40 -3.39
CA LEU A 116 -23.09 -1.05 -2.12
C LEU A 116 -23.75 0.20 -1.52
N PRO A 117 -23.87 0.28 -0.17
CA PRO A 117 -24.30 1.50 0.50
C PRO A 117 -23.45 2.72 0.11
N ASP A 118 -24.07 3.90 0.05
CA ASP A 118 -23.41 5.14 -0.38
C ASP A 118 -22.20 5.50 0.48
N ASP A 119 -22.22 5.21 1.78
CA ASP A 119 -21.11 5.46 2.69
C ASP A 119 -19.92 4.52 2.43
N ILE A 120 -20.18 3.29 1.98
CA ILE A 120 -19.15 2.34 1.54
C ILE A 120 -18.60 2.77 0.19
N ASN A 121 -19.45 3.05 -0.80
CA ASN A 121 -19.00 3.58 -2.09
C ASN A 121 -18.18 4.87 -1.91
N ALA A 122 -18.59 5.76 -1.01
CA ALA A 122 -17.80 6.94 -0.67
C ALA A 122 -16.39 6.60 -0.17
N ARG A 123 -16.22 5.48 0.56
CA ARG A 123 -14.93 5.08 1.12
C ARG A 123 -14.04 4.32 0.14
N ILE A 124 -14.63 3.46 -0.69
CA ILE A 124 -13.86 2.50 -1.49
C ILE A 124 -13.97 2.73 -3.00
N ALA A 125 -15.04 3.37 -3.48
CA ALA A 125 -15.13 3.67 -4.91
C ALA A 125 -14.01 4.65 -5.26
N PHE A 126 -13.30 4.31 -6.33
CA PHE A 126 -12.18 5.07 -6.89
C PHE A 126 -10.91 5.04 -6.04
N LEU A 127 -10.71 3.99 -5.23
CA LEU A 127 -9.36 3.65 -4.76
C LEU A 127 -8.59 2.96 -5.90
N GLU A 128 -7.39 3.46 -6.17
CA GLU A 128 -6.35 2.84 -6.98
C GLU A 128 -5.36 2.18 -5.99
N PRO A 129 -5.55 0.89 -5.65
CA PRO A 129 -4.63 0.24 -4.71
C PRO A 129 -3.25 0.07 -5.35
N ASP A 130 -2.20 -0.10 -4.56
CA ASP A 130 -0.90 -0.49 -5.08
C ASP A 130 -0.88 -1.88 -5.74
N GLU A 131 -1.64 -2.82 -5.17
CA GLU A 131 -1.77 -4.16 -5.71
C GLU A 131 -3.17 -4.73 -5.47
N SER A 132 -3.64 -5.57 -6.37
CA SER A 132 -4.93 -6.25 -6.26
C SER A 132 -4.75 -7.73 -6.56
N PHE A 133 -5.50 -8.56 -5.86
CA PHE A 133 -5.53 -9.99 -6.10
C PHE A 133 -6.95 -10.52 -6.25
N GLY A 134 -7.13 -11.50 -7.12
CA GLY A 134 -8.41 -12.12 -7.41
C GLY A 134 -8.25 -13.62 -7.66
N PRO A 135 -9.34 -14.39 -7.60
CA PRO A 135 -9.32 -15.80 -7.96
C PRO A 135 -8.90 -16.01 -9.43
N VAL A 136 -8.17 -17.09 -9.70
CA VAL A 136 -7.90 -17.55 -11.08
C VAL A 136 -9.20 -18.12 -11.67
N GLU A 137 -9.65 -17.59 -12.82
CA GLU A 137 -10.93 -17.93 -13.47
C GLU A 137 -11.12 -19.44 -13.68
N ASP A 138 -10.07 -20.14 -14.12
CA ASP A 138 -10.12 -21.58 -14.43
C ASP A 138 -9.86 -22.48 -13.21
N HIS A 139 -9.77 -21.92 -12.01
CA HIS A 139 -9.47 -22.71 -10.82
C HIS A 139 -10.71 -23.45 -10.28
N PRO A 140 -10.66 -24.78 -10.05
CA PRO A 140 -11.77 -25.53 -9.49
C PRO A 140 -12.27 -24.96 -8.15
N GLY A 141 -13.55 -24.60 -8.09
CA GLY A 141 -14.17 -24.01 -6.88
C GLY A 141 -14.04 -22.49 -6.77
N ALA A 142 -13.42 -21.81 -7.74
CA ALA A 142 -13.50 -20.36 -7.84
C ALA A 142 -14.96 -19.93 -8.08
N VAL A 143 -15.45 -18.96 -7.31
CA VAL A 143 -16.81 -18.44 -7.42
C VAL A 143 -16.75 -16.96 -7.77
N LEU A 144 -17.37 -16.60 -8.90
CA LEU A 144 -17.61 -15.22 -9.28
C LEU A 144 -18.95 -14.76 -8.68
N PRO A 145 -18.96 -13.77 -7.77
CA PRO A 145 -20.22 -13.27 -7.23
C PRO A 145 -21.12 -12.68 -8.32
N PRO A 146 -22.46 -12.82 -8.19
CA PRO A 146 -23.40 -12.22 -9.15
C PRO A 146 -23.14 -10.73 -9.38
N GLY A 147 -23.11 -10.32 -10.64
CA GLY A 147 -22.88 -8.91 -11.02
C GLY A 147 -21.41 -8.50 -11.13
N PHE A 148 -20.46 -9.42 -10.98
CA PHE A 148 -19.05 -9.20 -11.28
C PHE A 148 -18.65 -9.87 -12.59
N SER A 149 -17.54 -9.40 -13.18
CA SER A 149 -16.79 -10.09 -14.23
C SER A 149 -15.41 -10.46 -13.68
N TRP A 150 -14.82 -11.56 -14.15
CA TRP A 150 -13.51 -12.02 -13.67
C TRP A 150 -12.41 -10.94 -13.68
N PRO A 151 -12.27 -10.10 -14.73
CA PRO A 151 -11.27 -9.03 -14.73
C PRO A 151 -11.50 -7.92 -13.68
N ASN A 152 -12.69 -7.86 -13.09
CA ASN A 152 -13.12 -6.79 -12.18
C ASN A 152 -13.43 -7.30 -10.77
N PHE A 153 -13.16 -8.59 -10.48
CA PHE A 153 -13.39 -9.20 -9.18
C PHE A 153 -12.06 -9.47 -8.49
N HIS A 154 -11.65 -8.53 -7.63
CA HIS A 154 -10.45 -8.66 -6.80
C HIS A 154 -10.90 -8.84 -5.35
N THR A 155 -10.51 -9.96 -4.74
CA THR A 155 -10.84 -10.34 -3.36
C THR A 155 -9.97 -9.62 -2.34
N LEU A 156 -8.73 -9.27 -2.71
CA LEU A 156 -7.79 -8.55 -1.86
C LEU A 156 -7.28 -7.31 -2.59
N LYS A 157 -7.18 -6.20 -1.87
CA LYS A 157 -6.57 -4.95 -2.32
C LYS A 157 -5.59 -4.49 -1.26
N VAL A 158 -4.39 -4.14 -1.70
CA VAL A 158 -3.28 -3.79 -0.83
C VAL A 158 -2.86 -2.36 -1.15
N GLU A 159 -2.77 -1.56 -0.09
CA GLU A 159 -2.20 -0.23 -0.10
C GLU A 159 -0.97 -0.26 0.80
N ILE A 160 0.15 0.28 0.33
CA ILE A 160 1.41 0.31 1.06
C ILE A 160 1.69 1.74 1.45
N GLY A 161 1.86 1.96 2.74
CA GLY A 161 2.27 3.25 3.28
C GLY A 161 3.58 3.12 4.03
N CYS A 162 4.57 3.95 3.70
CA CYS A 162 5.75 4.12 4.53
C CYS A 162 5.44 5.11 5.66
N LEU A 163 5.41 4.63 6.90
CA LEU A 163 5.39 5.53 8.05
C LEU A 163 6.82 5.94 8.38
N LYS A 164 7.18 7.21 8.13
CA LYS A 164 8.32 7.80 8.84
C LYS A 164 7.94 7.94 10.32
N ALA A 165 8.82 7.48 11.20
CA ALA A 165 8.53 7.38 12.63
C ALA A 165 8.12 8.76 13.21
N GLY A 166 6.85 8.92 13.56
CA GLY A 166 6.33 10.19 14.10
C GLY A 166 5.06 10.71 13.43
N VAL A 167 4.75 10.23 12.21
CA VAL A 167 3.51 10.61 11.51
C VAL A 167 2.33 9.79 12.04
N GLN A 168 1.24 10.44 12.45
CA GLN A 168 -0.04 9.77 12.74
C GLN A 168 -0.83 9.60 11.45
N LEU A 169 -1.27 8.38 11.14
CA LEU A 169 -2.25 8.16 10.09
C LEU A 169 -3.57 8.84 10.49
N TYR A 170 -3.98 9.84 9.71
CA TYR A 170 -5.35 10.35 9.78
C TYR A 170 -6.26 9.40 9.02
N ASN A 171 -6.73 8.36 9.69
CA ASN A 171 -7.90 7.64 9.18
C ASN A 171 -9.14 8.54 9.31
N ASN A 172 -10.04 8.46 8.32
CA ASN A 172 -11.40 9.07 8.31
C ASN A 172 -12.33 8.55 9.45
N LYS A 173 -11.77 7.86 10.44
CA LYS A 173 -12.33 7.56 11.75
C LYS A 173 -11.19 7.80 12.72
N GLY A 174 -11.34 8.79 13.60
CA GLY A 174 -10.24 9.42 14.35
C GLY A 174 -9.17 8.49 14.92
N LYS A 175 -7.94 9.01 14.90
CA LYS A 175 -6.79 8.72 15.77
C LYS A 175 -6.55 7.24 16.12
N LEU A 176 -5.57 6.62 15.46
CA LEU A 176 -4.92 5.41 15.97
C LEU A 176 -4.02 5.79 17.16
N ASP A 177 -4.31 5.24 18.35
CA ASP A 177 -3.44 5.35 19.53
C ASP A 177 -2.31 4.31 19.42
N ASN A 178 -1.11 4.75 19.07
CA ASN A 178 0.08 3.89 19.01
C ASN A 178 0.65 3.68 20.43
N ARG A 179 0.05 2.77 21.21
CA ARG A 179 0.66 2.19 22.40
C ARG A 179 1.17 0.78 22.13
N SER A 180 2.25 0.67 21.40
CA SER A 180 3.18 -0.47 21.51
C SER A 180 4.61 0.05 21.45
N ARG A 181 5.00 0.63 22.58
CA ARG A 181 6.40 0.92 22.89
C ARG A 181 7.13 -0.43 22.99
N LEU A 182 7.86 -0.79 21.94
CA LEU A 182 8.83 -1.88 21.96
C LEU A 182 9.98 -1.44 22.89
N ASP A 183 9.91 -1.84 24.16
CA ASP A 183 11.04 -1.74 25.08
C ASP A 183 12.12 -2.76 24.66
N SER A 184 13.07 -2.29 23.84
CA SER A 184 14.30 -3.02 23.55
C SER A 184 15.30 -2.86 24.71
N LYS A 185 15.09 -3.59 25.82
CA LYS A 185 16.18 -3.88 26.76
C LYS A 185 17.02 -5.03 26.22
N SER A 186 18.13 -4.65 25.59
CA SER A 186 19.23 -5.51 25.16
C SER A 186 19.78 -6.33 26.34
N ASN A 187 19.44 -7.63 26.39
CA ASN A 187 20.18 -8.64 27.14
C ASN A 187 21.49 -8.96 26.37
N ARG A 188 22.50 -8.12 26.54
CA ARG A 188 23.88 -8.40 26.14
C ARG A 188 24.75 -8.08 27.33
N ASP A 189 24.83 -9.03 28.27
CA ASP A 189 25.83 -9.11 29.35
C ASP A 189 25.62 -10.42 30.14
N LYS A 190 25.62 -11.57 29.46
CA LYS A 190 25.83 -12.91 30.06
C LYS A 190 26.33 -13.90 29.01
N LEU A 191 27.50 -13.61 28.43
CA LEU A 191 28.31 -14.63 27.78
C LEU A 191 29.69 -14.55 28.42
N ASP A 192 29.73 -15.06 29.65
CA ASP A 192 30.95 -15.29 30.40
C ASP A 192 31.76 -16.39 29.71
N ASN A 193 32.87 -15.92 29.17
CA ASN A 193 34.14 -16.60 29.05
C ASN A 193 34.35 -17.74 30.08
N LYS A 194 34.38 -19.00 29.61
CA LYS A 194 35.21 -20.09 30.15
C LYS A 194 35.29 -21.24 29.14
N GLY A 195 36.49 -21.44 28.61
CA GLY A 195 36.80 -22.51 27.68
C GLY A 195 37.13 -23.85 28.34
N SER A 196 37.71 -24.69 27.49
CA SER A 196 38.43 -25.95 27.77
C SER A 196 37.62 -27.25 27.67
N THR A 197 37.85 -27.94 26.55
CA THR A 197 38.16 -29.39 26.41
C THR A 197 37.26 -30.42 27.11
N ASP A 198 36.67 -31.36 26.36
CA ASP A 198 37.26 -32.69 26.13
C ASP A 198 36.27 -33.63 25.39
N ASN A 199 36.85 -34.54 24.63
CA ASN A 199 36.24 -35.61 23.85
C ASN A 199 35.42 -36.59 24.72
N ARG A 200 34.35 -37.15 24.13
CA ARG A 200 34.24 -38.60 23.87
C ARG A 200 32.92 -39.00 23.21
N TYR A 201 33.06 -39.76 22.12
CA TYR A 201 32.11 -40.72 21.59
C TYR A 201 31.45 -41.57 22.69
N LYS A 202 30.18 -41.93 22.51
CA LYS A 202 29.68 -43.32 22.62
C LYS A 202 28.29 -43.46 22.00
N LEU A 203 28.23 -44.30 20.97
CA LEU A 203 27.05 -45.08 20.55
C LEU A 203 26.74 -46.12 21.64
N ASP A 204 25.46 -46.52 21.74
CA ASP A 204 24.90 -47.82 22.16
C ASP A 204 23.36 -47.61 22.14
N GLU A 205 22.63 -47.97 21.08
CA GLU A 205 21.96 -49.26 20.83
C GLU A 205 20.92 -49.72 21.89
N ASP A 206 19.73 -49.99 21.36
CA ASP A 206 18.77 -51.06 21.72
C ASP A 206 17.48 -50.85 22.57
N VAL A 207 16.37 -50.94 21.82
CA VAL A 207 15.25 -51.92 21.93
C VAL A 207 14.00 -51.63 22.81
N VAL A 208 12.90 -51.24 22.11
CA VAL A 208 11.49 -51.78 21.99
C VAL A 208 10.94 -52.66 23.16
N PRO A 209 9.63 -52.63 23.55
CA PRO A 209 8.41 -52.65 22.72
C PRO A 209 7.66 -51.34 22.54
#